data_AF-A0A9D5LEJ0-F1
#
_entry.id   AF-A0A9D5LEJ0-F1
#
_cell.length_a   1.000
_cell.length_b   1.000
_cell.length_c   1.000
_cell.angle_alpha   90.00
_cell.angle_beta   90.00
_cell.angle_gamma   90.00
#
_symmetry.space_group_name_H-M   'P 1'
#
loop_
_entity.id
_entity.type
_entity.pdbx_description
1 polymer ?
#
loop_
_entity_poly.entity_id
_entity_poly.type
_entity_poly.pdbx_seq_one_letter_code
_entity_poly.pdbx_strand_id
1 'polypeptide(L)'
;MQEDYRKCIEWWLNEFGAVSQLNHYIELFPELDSRLAKFTVGIFIWNMLELIDINNPDDVSKVRMILKVIDQTPGYDFFDNVFNGSDPDTVCGILSTKFLNPVDSGDIKFNYSIHEIQSFKDAHSYSDAVSWCIVISEESYNAYTANGNQFYFCCNDGWKETESVPGCDFPHDHFGYSLIAVEVTPDNEIASVTSRWNTCDSTSRMFLSRDKLREVLGQANFCKLFSKPEEDGTKH
;
A
#
# COMPACT_ATOMS: atom_id res chain seq x y z
N MET A 1 0.12 -8.50 -25.79
CA MET A 1 0.74 -7.73 -24.69
C MET A 1 0.52 -8.40 -23.33
N GLN A 2 -0.68 -8.42 -22.73
CA GLN A 2 -0.90 -9.15 -21.45
C GLN A 2 -0.54 -10.65 -21.53
N GLU A 3 -0.94 -11.31 -22.62
CA GLU A 3 -0.59 -12.71 -22.86
C GLU A 3 0.93 -12.95 -23.02
N ASP A 4 1.68 -11.92 -23.42
CA ASP A 4 3.13 -11.99 -23.57
C ASP A 4 3.84 -11.82 -22.21
N TYR A 5 3.27 -11.03 -21.30
CA TYR A 5 3.78 -10.88 -19.94
C TYR A 5 3.60 -12.16 -19.13
N ARG A 6 2.42 -12.79 -19.18
CA ARG A 6 2.21 -14.09 -18.52
C ARG A 6 3.19 -15.17 -19.00
N LYS A 7 3.44 -15.24 -20.32
CA LYS A 7 4.45 -16.15 -20.89
C LYS A 7 5.86 -15.85 -20.38
N CYS A 8 6.20 -14.57 -20.15
CA CYS A 8 7.47 -14.17 -19.55
C CYS A 8 7.60 -14.67 -18.10
N ILE A 9 6.55 -14.50 -17.29
CA ILE A 9 6.51 -14.99 -15.89
C ILE A 9 6.61 -16.53 -15.87
N GLU A 10 5.83 -17.20 -16.72
CA GLU A 10 5.85 -18.65 -16.87
C GLU A 10 7.23 -19.16 -17.24
N TRP A 11 7.88 -18.52 -18.22
CA TRP A 11 9.24 -18.88 -18.63
C TRP A 11 10.24 -18.77 -17.47
N TRP A 12 10.24 -17.65 -16.74
CA TRP A 12 11.11 -17.49 -15.57
C TRP A 12 10.86 -18.54 -14.51
N LEU A 13 9.60 -18.78 -14.13
CA LEU A 13 9.27 -19.79 -13.12
C LEU A 13 9.62 -21.21 -13.59
N ASN A 14 9.53 -21.49 -14.89
CA ASN A 14 9.91 -22.78 -15.47
C ASN A 14 11.40 -23.07 -15.32
N GLU A 15 12.28 -22.07 -15.44
CA GLU A 15 13.72 -22.23 -15.21
C GLU A 15 14.04 -22.71 -13.78
N PHE A 16 13.15 -22.44 -12.81
CA PHE A 16 13.26 -22.91 -11.43
C PHE A 16 12.34 -24.10 -11.10
N GLY A 17 11.64 -24.68 -12.09
CA GLY A 17 10.68 -25.76 -11.87
C GLY A 17 9.45 -25.34 -11.06
N ALA A 18 9.12 -24.05 -11.04
CA ALA A 18 8.09 -23.44 -10.18
C ALA A 18 6.84 -22.95 -10.95
N VAL A 19 6.59 -23.46 -12.17
CA VAL A 19 5.46 -23.03 -13.02
C VAL A 19 4.11 -23.13 -12.31
N SER A 20 3.94 -24.09 -11.39
CA SER A 20 2.71 -24.24 -10.61
C SER A 20 2.38 -23.02 -9.74
N GLN A 21 3.35 -22.16 -9.46
CA GLN A 21 3.17 -20.93 -8.68
C GLN A 21 2.75 -19.72 -9.53
N LEU A 22 2.66 -19.85 -10.86
CA LEU A 22 2.36 -18.76 -11.79
C LEU A 22 1.11 -17.96 -11.41
N ASN A 23 -0.02 -18.64 -11.24
CA ASN A 23 -1.28 -17.96 -10.91
C ASN A 23 -1.22 -17.30 -9.54
N HIS A 24 -0.57 -17.95 -8.58
CA HIS A 24 -0.42 -17.41 -7.23
C HIS A 24 0.39 -16.10 -7.23
N TYR A 25 1.50 -16.04 -7.97
CA TYR A 25 2.28 -14.80 -8.10
C TYR A 25 1.49 -13.68 -8.79
N ILE A 26 0.70 -14.00 -9.81
CA ILE A 26 -0.14 -13.00 -10.50
C ILE A 26 -1.24 -12.48 -9.57
N GLU A 27 -1.83 -13.34 -8.75
CA GLU A 27 -2.85 -12.95 -7.76
C GLU A 27 -2.27 -12.07 -6.65
N LEU A 28 -1.09 -12.41 -6.14
CA LEU A 28 -0.41 -11.63 -5.09
C LEU A 28 0.14 -10.30 -5.61
N PHE A 29 0.65 -10.28 -6.84
CA PHE A 29 1.33 -9.14 -7.46
C PHE A 29 0.68 -8.79 -8.80
N PRO A 30 -0.52 -8.19 -8.79
CA PRO A 30 -1.21 -7.80 -10.02
C PRO A 30 -0.38 -6.83 -10.88
N GLU A 31 0.55 -6.08 -10.26
CA GLU A 31 1.50 -5.21 -10.95
C GLU A 31 2.39 -5.95 -11.96
N LEU A 32 2.58 -7.27 -11.80
CA LEU A 32 3.34 -8.11 -12.73
C LEU A 32 2.61 -8.38 -14.05
N ASP A 33 1.30 -8.12 -14.16
CA ASP A 33 0.55 -8.20 -15.43
C ASP A 33 0.83 -6.98 -16.34
N SER A 34 2.09 -6.58 -16.41
CA SER A 34 2.59 -5.40 -17.09
C SER A 34 4.05 -5.61 -17.53
N ARG A 35 4.71 -4.53 -17.99
CA ARG A 35 6.15 -4.54 -18.28
C ARG A 35 7.02 -4.96 -17.09
N LEU A 36 6.48 -4.92 -15.87
CA LEU A 36 7.13 -5.34 -14.64
C LEU A 36 7.28 -6.87 -14.52
N ALA A 37 6.64 -7.66 -15.39
CA ALA A 37 6.81 -9.13 -15.44
C ALA A 37 8.27 -9.60 -15.43
N LYS A 38 9.21 -8.76 -15.91
CA LYS A 38 10.65 -9.06 -15.84
C LYS A 38 11.17 -9.23 -14.41
N PHE A 39 10.54 -8.61 -13.40
CA PHE A 39 10.98 -8.64 -12.01
C PHE A 39 10.50 -9.88 -11.24
N THR A 40 9.67 -10.74 -11.83
CA THR A 40 9.20 -11.99 -11.22
C THR A 40 10.36 -12.83 -10.68
N VAL A 41 11.44 -12.97 -11.45
CA VAL A 41 12.59 -13.77 -11.02
C VAL A 41 13.29 -13.16 -9.80
N GLY A 42 13.42 -11.84 -9.71
CA GLY A 42 13.93 -11.16 -8.54
C GLY A 42 13.08 -11.42 -7.29
N ILE A 43 11.75 -11.29 -7.41
CA ILE A 43 10.82 -11.56 -6.30
C ILE A 43 10.89 -13.03 -5.87
N PHE A 44 10.93 -13.94 -6.85
CA PHE A 44 11.07 -15.37 -6.59
C PHE A 44 12.38 -15.70 -5.87
N ILE A 45 13.49 -15.08 -6.27
CA ILE A 45 14.78 -15.22 -5.59
C ILE A 45 14.71 -14.67 -4.15
N TRP A 46 14.11 -13.49 -3.93
CA TRP A 46 13.93 -12.97 -2.57
C TRP A 46 13.16 -13.95 -1.68
N ASN A 47 12.10 -14.57 -2.20
CA ASN A 47 11.32 -15.57 -1.46
C ASN A 47 12.12 -16.85 -1.19
N MET A 48 12.85 -17.37 -2.20
CA MET A 48 13.71 -18.55 -2.02
C MET A 48 14.85 -18.32 -1.01
N LEU A 49 15.35 -17.09 -0.92
CA LEU A 49 16.42 -16.70 0.00
C LEU A 49 15.88 -16.25 1.37
N GLU A 50 14.58 -16.39 1.63
CA GLU A 50 13.93 -15.98 2.88
C GLU A 50 14.11 -14.49 3.20
N LEU A 51 14.32 -13.66 2.17
CA LEU A 51 14.37 -12.19 2.29
C LEU A 51 12.96 -11.57 2.32
N ILE A 52 11.98 -12.30 1.78
CA ILE A 52 10.55 -12.07 1.90
C ILE A 52 9.85 -13.43 2.11
N ASP A 53 8.67 -13.42 2.69
CA ASP A 53 7.73 -14.55 2.65
C ASP A 53 6.48 -14.14 1.86
N ILE A 54 6.23 -14.76 0.71
CA ILE A 54 5.05 -14.45 -0.12
C ILE A 54 3.72 -14.85 0.54
N ASN A 55 3.75 -15.62 1.64
CA ASN A 55 2.58 -15.91 2.46
C ASN A 55 2.38 -14.88 3.57
N ASN A 56 3.37 -14.02 3.82
CA ASN A 56 3.28 -12.91 4.74
C ASN A 56 2.68 -11.69 4.03
N PRO A 57 1.49 -11.20 4.44
CA PRO A 57 0.85 -10.06 3.83
C PRO A 57 1.68 -8.78 3.88
N ASP A 58 2.48 -8.56 4.91
CA ASP A 58 3.32 -7.35 5.03
C ASP A 58 4.44 -7.35 3.97
N ASP A 59 5.03 -8.52 3.69
CA ASP A 59 6.04 -8.68 2.64
C ASP A 59 5.43 -8.54 1.24
N VAL A 60 4.25 -9.13 1.02
CA VAL A 60 3.49 -8.94 -0.23
C VAL A 60 3.19 -7.46 -0.44
N SER A 61 2.68 -6.79 0.58
CA SER A 61 2.42 -5.35 0.61
C SER A 61 3.65 -4.51 0.25
N LYS A 62 4.82 -4.85 0.81
CA LYS A 62 6.10 -4.19 0.52
C LYS A 62 6.54 -4.36 -0.93
N VAL A 63 6.46 -5.58 -1.47
CA VAL A 63 6.81 -5.85 -2.87
C VAL A 63 5.87 -5.13 -3.84
N ARG A 64 4.56 -5.11 -3.57
CA ARG A 64 3.60 -4.35 -4.39
C ARG A 64 3.93 -2.85 -4.43
N MET A 65 4.31 -2.27 -3.29
CA MET A 65 4.77 -0.87 -3.23
C MET A 65 6.03 -0.65 -4.09
N ILE A 66 7.04 -1.51 -3.96
CA ILE A 66 8.27 -1.43 -4.76
C ILE A 66 7.95 -1.44 -6.27
N LEU A 67 7.11 -2.38 -6.70
CA LEU A 67 6.70 -2.51 -8.10
C LEU A 67 5.99 -1.25 -8.61
N LYS A 68 5.04 -0.70 -7.83
CA LYS A 68 4.34 0.55 -8.17
C LYS A 68 5.31 1.72 -8.34
N VAL A 69 6.29 1.88 -7.45
CA VAL A 69 7.27 2.96 -7.54
C VAL A 69 8.22 2.77 -8.73
N ILE A 70 8.67 1.53 -8.99
CA ILE A 70 9.52 1.21 -10.14
C ILE A 70 8.83 1.54 -11.46
N ASP A 71 7.54 1.24 -11.58
CA ASP A 71 6.78 1.49 -12.81
C ASP A 71 6.62 2.98 -13.12
N GLN A 72 6.75 3.84 -12.12
CA GLN A 72 6.49 5.28 -12.26
C GLN A 72 7.77 6.12 -12.16
N THR A 73 8.93 5.47 -12.12
CA THR A 73 10.24 6.12 -12.00
C THR A 73 11.23 5.55 -13.01
N PRO A 74 12.41 6.18 -13.22
CA PRO A 74 13.51 5.56 -13.96
C PRO A 74 14.04 4.26 -13.33
N GLY A 75 13.50 3.84 -12.18
CA GLY A 75 13.79 2.55 -11.54
C GLY A 75 13.57 1.37 -12.47
N TYR A 76 12.60 1.44 -13.39
CA TYR A 76 12.38 0.37 -14.39
C TYR A 76 13.64 0.11 -15.22
N ASP A 77 14.29 1.15 -15.72
CA ASP A 77 15.47 1.02 -16.58
C ASP A 77 16.76 0.80 -15.77
N PHE A 78 16.78 1.22 -14.51
CA PHE A 78 17.92 1.06 -13.62
C PHE A 78 18.08 -0.37 -13.07
N PHE A 79 16.98 -1.00 -12.68
CA PHE A 79 17.01 -2.35 -12.13
C PHE A 79 16.94 -3.41 -13.24
N ASP A 80 17.86 -4.37 -13.19
CA ASP A 80 17.72 -5.61 -13.95
C ASP A 80 16.57 -6.50 -13.40
N ASN A 81 16.35 -7.65 -14.02
CA ASN A 81 15.30 -8.60 -13.63
C ASN A 81 15.43 -9.15 -12.20
N VAL A 82 16.58 -8.96 -11.53
CA VAL A 82 16.86 -9.41 -10.16
C VAL A 82 17.22 -8.24 -9.23
N PHE A 83 16.74 -7.03 -9.54
CA PHE A 83 16.98 -5.82 -8.75
C PHE A 83 18.47 -5.51 -8.52
N ASN A 84 19.31 -5.81 -9.50
CA ASN A 84 20.77 -5.72 -9.45
C ASN A 84 21.37 -6.55 -8.28
N GLY A 85 20.68 -7.62 -7.87
CA GLY A 85 21.05 -8.49 -6.75
C GLY A 85 20.85 -7.86 -5.36
N SER A 86 20.12 -6.75 -5.26
CA SER A 86 19.86 -6.06 -4.00
C SER A 86 18.72 -6.73 -3.22
N ASP A 87 18.74 -6.65 -1.89
CA ASP A 87 17.63 -7.04 -1.04
C ASP A 87 16.47 -6.00 -1.09
N PRO A 88 15.26 -6.35 -0.60
CA PRO A 88 14.11 -5.46 -0.65
C PRO A 88 14.30 -4.11 0.05
N ASP A 89 15.00 -4.07 1.19
CA ASP A 89 15.22 -2.82 1.94
C ASP A 89 16.20 -1.89 1.20
N THR A 90 17.24 -2.47 0.60
CA THR A 90 18.17 -1.75 -0.26
C THR A 90 17.44 -1.18 -1.49
N VAL A 91 16.55 -1.95 -2.12
CA VAL A 91 15.74 -1.45 -3.25
C VAL A 91 14.86 -0.27 -2.82
N CYS A 92 14.15 -0.40 -1.69
CA CYS A 92 13.39 0.72 -1.13
C CYS A 92 14.25 1.96 -0.91
N GLY A 93 15.42 1.81 -0.27
CA GLY A 93 16.34 2.92 -0.02
C GLY A 93 16.85 3.58 -1.31
N ILE A 94 17.12 2.80 -2.36
CA ILE A 94 17.52 3.32 -3.68
C ILE A 94 16.38 4.11 -4.33
N LEU A 95 15.15 3.56 -4.32
CA LEU A 95 13.98 4.23 -4.87
C LEU A 95 13.73 5.57 -4.19
N SER A 96 13.86 5.61 -2.86
CA SER A 96 13.72 6.85 -2.08
C SER A 96 14.85 7.87 -2.28
N THR A 97 16.04 7.47 -2.75
CA THR A 97 17.21 8.38 -2.82
C THR A 97 17.65 8.78 -4.22
N LYS A 98 17.50 7.89 -5.22
CA LYS A 98 18.02 8.11 -6.58
C LYS A 98 16.98 8.46 -7.62
N PHE A 99 15.73 8.07 -7.38
CA PHE A 99 14.69 8.11 -8.42
C PHE A 99 13.55 9.09 -8.13
N LEU A 100 13.59 9.74 -6.96
CA LEU A 100 12.82 10.95 -6.72
C LEU A 100 13.45 12.09 -7.53
N ASN A 101 13.07 12.23 -8.79
CA ASN A 101 13.10 13.51 -9.51
C ASN A 101 11.72 14.11 -9.34
N PRO A 102 11.48 14.80 -8.22
CA PRO A 102 10.13 15.09 -7.85
C PRO A 102 9.48 16.09 -8.80
N VAL A 103 8.24 15.81 -9.17
CA VAL A 103 7.39 16.78 -9.84
C VAL A 103 6.88 17.74 -8.78
N ASP A 104 7.15 19.04 -8.94
CA ASP A 104 6.45 20.07 -8.18
C ASP A 104 4.97 20.00 -8.56
N SER A 105 4.19 19.43 -7.66
CA SER A 105 2.77 19.19 -7.83
C SER A 105 1.92 20.34 -7.27
N GLY A 106 2.56 21.42 -6.80
CA GLY A 106 1.90 22.57 -6.21
C GLY A 106 1.41 22.33 -4.78
N ASP A 107 0.56 23.23 -4.29
CA ASP A 107 -0.01 23.12 -2.95
C ASP A 107 -1.10 22.04 -2.89
N ILE A 108 -0.97 21.12 -1.93
CA ILE A 108 -1.99 20.10 -1.67
C ILE A 108 -3.21 20.76 -1.02
N LYS A 109 -4.38 20.57 -1.63
CA LYS A 109 -5.66 20.92 -1.02
C LYS A 109 -6.18 19.72 -0.23
N PHE A 110 -6.50 19.95 1.03
CA PHE A 110 -7.05 18.93 1.90
C PHE A 110 -8.57 19.08 1.99
N ASN A 111 -9.29 18.16 1.35
CA ASN A 111 -10.74 18.03 1.45
C ASN A 111 -11.11 16.55 1.54
N TYR A 112 -11.19 16.03 2.77
CA TYR A 112 -11.38 14.60 3.01
C TYR A 112 -12.83 14.21 3.24
N SER A 113 -13.17 13.04 2.71
CA SER A 113 -14.30 12.21 3.14
C SER A 113 -13.80 11.06 4.00
N ILE A 114 -14.47 10.81 5.14
CA ILE A 114 -14.10 9.76 6.10
C ILE A 114 -15.06 8.58 5.93
N HIS A 115 -14.51 7.40 5.69
CA HIS A 115 -15.26 6.16 5.53
C HIS A 115 -14.87 5.18 6.61
N GLU A 116 -15.82 4.78 7.45
CA GLU A 116 -15.65 3.67 8.39
C GLU A 116 -15.62 2.35 7.63
N ILE A 117 -14.67 1.48 7.95
CA ILE A 117 -14.50 0.16 7.35
C ILE A 117 -15.10 -0.89 8.27
N GLN A 118 -16.27 -1.40 7.93
CA GLN A 118 -17.05 -2.28 8.80
C GLN A 118 -16.76 -3.77 8.57
N SER A 119 -16.15 -4.11 7.44
CA SER A 119 -15.83 -5.48 7.07
C SER A 119 -14.59 -5.58 6.18
N PHE A 120 -14.01 -6.79 6.09
CA PHE A 120 -12.95 -7.06 5.12
C PHE A 120 -13.41 -6.76 3.69
N LYS A 121 -14.67 -7.04 3.35
CA LYS A 121 -15.22 -6.74 2.02
C LYS A 121 -15.14 -5.24 1.70
N ASP A 122 -15.42 -4.39 2.70
CA ASP A 122 -15.31 -2.93 2.54
C ASP A 122 -13.85 -2.52 2.36
N ALA A 123 -12.93 -3.07 3.16
CA ALA A 123 -11.49 -2.84 3.03
C ALA A 123 -10.97 -3.27 1.65
N HIS A 124 -11.32 -4.49 1.23
CA HIS A 124 -10.87 -5.12 -0.01
C HIS A 124 -11.32 -4.37 -1.26
N SER A 125 -12.40 -3.58 -1.19
CA SER A 125 -12.83 -2.72 -2.30
C SER A 125 -11.80 -1.65 -2.71
N TYR A 126 -10.77 -1.42 -1.88
CA TYR A 126 -9.66 -0.52 -2.15
C TYR A 126 -8.38 -1.23 -2.63
N SER A 127 -8.37 -2.56 -2.75
CA SER A 127 -7.17 -3.39 -3.01
C SER A 127 -6.44 -3.09 -4.33
N ASP A 128 -7.13 -2.50 -5.31
CA ASP A 128 -6.53 -2.00 -6.56
C ASP A 128 -5.77 -0.69 -6.33
N ALA A 129 -6.24 0.15 -5.41
CA ALA A 129 -5.72 1.50 -5.21
C ALA A 129 -4.58 1.59 -4.19
N VAL A 130 -4.50 0.64 -3.26
CA VAL A 130 -3.52 0.63 -2.16
C VAL A 130 -2.91 -0.75 -1.98
N SER A 131 -1.81 -0.81 -1.23
CA SER A 131 -1.08 -2.04 -0.96
C SER A 131 -1.02 -2.35 0.54
N TRP A 132 -2.03 -1.94 1.32
CA TRP A 132 -2.09 -2.17 2.77
C TRP A 132 -2.46 -3.62 3.09
N CYS A 133 -1.87 -4.21 4.13
CA CYS A 133 -2.11 -5.62 4.50
C CYS A 133 -3.61 -5.91 4.78
N ILE A 134 -4.32 -4.97 5.42
CA ILE A 134 -5.75 -5.06 5.75
C ILE A 134 -6.69 -5.08 4.54
N VAL A 135 -6.25 -4.64 3.35
CA VAL A 135 -7.07 -4.69 2.13
C VAL A 135 -6.78 -5.92 1.28
N ILE A 136 -5.65 -6.60 1.51
CA ILE A 136 -5.23 -7.76 0.70
C ILE A 136 -5.49 -9.10 1.41
N SER A 137 -5.55 -9.12 2.74
CA SER A 137 -5.71 -10.35 3.53
C SER A 137 -6.83 -10.21 4.55
N GLU A 138 -7.84 -11.09 4.45
CA GLU A 138 -8.91 -11.20 5.43
C GLU A 138 -8.38 -11.61 6.81
N GLU A 139 -7.36 -12.47 6.85
CA GLU A 139 -6.68 -12.85 8.08
C GLU A 139 -6.02 -11.64 8.74
N SER A 140 -5.31 -10.81 7.96
CA SER A 140 -4.73 -9.57 8.49
C SER A 140 -5.82 -8.64 8.99
N TYR A 141 -6.87 -8.39 8.19
CA TYR A 141 -8.00 -7.56 8.62
C TYR A 141 -8.58 -8.03 9.96
N ASN A 142 -8.86 -9.34 10.08
CA ASN A 142 -9.40 -9.93 11.30
C ASN A 142 -8.41 -9.81 12.47
N ALA A 143 -7.12 -10.01 12.24
CA ALA A 143 -6.10 -9.87 13.29
C ALA A 143 -5.99 -8.44 13.83
N TYR A 144 -5.99 -7.44 12.95
CA TYR A 144 -5.92 -6.03 13.36
C TYR A 144 -7.23 -5.57 14.04
N THR A 145 -8.39 -6.09 13.63
CA THR A 145 -9.69 -5.72 14.22
C THR A 145 -10.10 -6.59 15.42
N ALA A 146 -9.37 -7.68 15.72
CA ALA A 146 -9.72 -8.67 16.75
C ALA A 146 -9.94 -8.06 18.15
N ASN A 147 -9.22 -6.98 18.48
CA ASN A 147 -9.32 -6.32 19.77
C ASN A 147 -10.36 -5.19 19.80
N GLY A 148 -11.21 -5.08 18.76
CA GLY A 148 -12.17 -4.00 18.60
C GLY A 148 -11.58 -2.72 18.01
N ASN A 149 -10.39 -2.79 17.40
CA ASN A 149 -9.85 -1.66 16.65
C ASN A 149 -10.71 -1.41 15.41
N GLN A 150 -10.91 -0.14 15.09
CA GLN A 150 -11.71 0.32 13.98
C GLN A 150 -10.82 1.01 12.95
N PHE A 151 -11.05 0.71 11.67
CA PHE A 151 -10.36 1.39 10.57
C PHE A 151 -11.24 2.45 9.93
N TYR A 152 -10.62 3.59 9.61
CA TYR A 152 -11.21 4.67 8.83
C TYR A 152 -10.32 4.99 7.64
N PHE A 153 -10.90 4.98 6.44
CA PHE A 153 -10.22 5.40 5.22
C PHE A 153 -10.60 6.85 4.91
N CYS A 154 -9.59 7.71 4.92
CA CYS A 154 -9.70 9.13 4.66
C CYS A 154 -9.36 9.39 3.20
N CYS A 155 -10.38 9.63 2.39
CA CYS A 155 -10.29 9.84 0.95
C CYS A 155 -10.23 11.34 0.65
N ASN A 156 -9.13 11.85 0.10
CA ASN A 156 -9.06 13.24 -0.36
C ASN A 156 -9.85 13.41 -1.66
N ASP A 157 -10.32 14.61 -1.97
CA ASP A 157 -10.95 14.89 -3.25
C ASP A 157 -10.01 14.54 -4.42
N GLY A 158 -10.52 13.83 -5.43
CA GLY A 158 -9.75 13.42 -6.59
C GLY A 158 -8.75 12.29 -6.33
N TRP A 159 -8.88 11.56 -5.21
CA TRP A 159 -7.91 10.51 -4.86
C TRP A 159 -7.82 9.40 -5.91
N LYS A 160 -8.91 9.05 -6.59
CA LYS A 160 -8.90 7.98 -7.60
C LYS A 160 -8.07 8.36 -8.82
N GLU A 161 -8.05 9.64 -9.14
CA GLU A 161 -7.36 10.24 -10.29
C GLU A 161 -5.91 10.62 -9.96
N THR A 162 -5.51 10.57 -8.68
CA THR A 162 -4.15 10.91 -8.27
C THR A 162 -3.17 9.82 -8.73
N GLU A 163 -2.22 10.21 -9.58
CA GLU A 163 -1.22 9.31 -10.14
C GLU A 163 -0.24 8.81 -9.07
N SER A 164 0.16 7.55 -9.18
CA SER A 164 1.16 6.90 -8.30
C SER A 164 2.59 7.35 -8.62
N VAL A 165 2.84 8.66 -8.68
CA VAL A 165 4.15 9.25 -8.99
C VAL A 165 4.71 9.94 -7.74
N PRO A 166 5.91 9.56 -7.26
CA PRO A 166 6.53 10.22 -6.11
C PRO A 166 6.82 11.72 -6.33
N GLY A 167 6.43 12.57 -5.38
CA GLY A 167 6.66 14.02 -5.36
C GLY A 167 7.83 14.46 -4.48
N CYS A 168 8.04 15.79 -4.36
CA CYS A 168 9.19 16.40 -3.63
C CYS A 168 9.25 15.96 -2.18
N ASP A 169 8.08 15.82 -1.58
CA ASP A 169 7.94 15.56 -0.17
C ASP A 169 7.62 14.08 0.12
N PHE A 170 7.88 13.16 -0.83
CA PHE A 170 7.61 11.72 -0.62
C PHE A 170 8.07 11.25 0.77
N PRO A 171 7.22 10.56 1.56
CA PRO A 171 5.87 10.09 1.22
C PRO A 171 4.73 11.09 1.52
N HIS A 172 5.04 12.32 1.94
CA HIS A 172 4.12 13.43 2.16
C HIS A 172 3.80 14.23 0.88
N ASP A 173 3.66 13.54 -0.25
CA ASP A 173 3.29 14.12 -1.54
C ASP A 173 1.78 13.98 -1.81
N HIS A 174 1.33 14.46 -2.98
CA HIS A 174 -0.07 14.37 -3.40
C HIS A 174 -0.62 12.94 -3.33
N PHE A 175 0.16 11.94 -3.77
CA PHE A 175 -0.29 10.56 -3.75
C PHE A 175 -0.38 10.02 -2.32
N GLY A 176 0.63 10.25 -1.49
CA GLY A 176 0.63 9.80 -0.10
C GLY A 176 -0.51 10.39 0.73
N TYR A 177 -0.86 11.65 0.48
CA TYR A 177 -2.02 12.30 1.10
C TYR A 177 -3.37 11.94 0.43
N SER A 178 -3.39 11.47 -0.82
CA SER A 178 -4.65 11.22 -1.52
C SER A 178 -5.58 10.23 -0.81
N LEU A 179 -5.01 9.25 -0.10
CA LEU A 179 -5.77 8.25 0.65
C LEU A 179 -4.98 7.82 1.88
N ILE A 180 -5.59 7.89 3.06
CA ILE A 180 -4.94 7.58 4.35
C ILE A 180 -5.79 6.58 5.12
N ALA A 181 -5.16 5.52 5.65
CA ALA A 181 -5.80 4.65 6.63
C ALA A 181 -5.47 5.13 8.04
N VAL A 182 -6.49 5.16 8.90
CA VAL A 182 -6.35 5.45 10.33
C VAL A 182 -6.92 4.28 11.13
N GLU A 183 -6.13 3.72 12.02
CA GLU A 183 -6.56 2.71 12.99
C GLU A 183 -6.84 3.37 14.34
N VAL A 184 -8.01 3.11 14.89
CA VAL A 184 -8.46 3.65 16.18
C VAL A 184 -8.75 2.50 17.14
N THR A 185 -8.22 2.57 18.35
CA THR A 185 -8.46 1.58 19.40
C THR A 185 -9.84 1.76 20.05
N PRO A 186 -10.36 0.76 20.78
CA PRO A 186 -11.59 0.89 21.57
C PRO A 186 -11.58 2.05 22.58
N ASP A 187 -10.39 2.48 23.01
CA ASP A 187 -10.18 3.58 23.95
C ASP A 187 -10.14 4.96 23.27
N ASN A 188 -10.49 5.05 21.98
CA ASN A 188 -10.45 6.26 21.16
C ASN A 188 -9.04 6.84 21.00
N GLU A 189 -8.03 5.98 20.93
CA GLU A 189 -6.66 6.36 20.61
C GLU A 189 -6.28 5.95 19.19
N ILE A 190 -5.46 6.75 18.52
CA ILE A 190 -4.95 6.42 17.18
C ILE A 190 -3.79 5.43 17.34
N ALA A 191 -3.96 4.21 16.85
CA ALA A 191 -2.96 3.16 16.90
C ALA A 191 -1.98 3.21 15.73
N SER A 192 -2.46 3.60 14.54
CA SER A 192 -1.62 3.78 13.36
C SER A 192 -2.24 4.76 12.36
N VAL A 193 -1.37 5.37 11.55
CA VAL A 193 -1.74 6.18 10.39
C VAL A 193 -0.86 5.75 9.23
N THR A 194 -1.45 5.32 8.12
CA THR A 194 -0.70 4.79 6.97
C THR A 194 -1.05 5.58 5.71
N SER A 195 -0.02 6.05 5.00
CA SER A 195 -0.20 6.74 3.71
C SER A 195 -0.63 5.80 2.60
N ARG A 196 -1.09 6.34 1.47
CA ARG A 196 -1.36 5.54 0.27
C ARG A 196 -0.14 4.78 -0.25
N TRP A 197 1.06 5.33 -0.02
CA TRP A 197 2.32 4.67 -0.35
C TRP A 197 2.62 3.44 0.51
N ASN A 198 1.75 3.10 1.48
CA ASN A 198 2.01 2.06 2.48
C ASN A 198 3.26 2.37 3.34
N THR A 199 3.54 3.66 3.55
CA THR A 199 4.64 4.11 4.39
C THR A 199 4.09 4.63 5.72
N CYS A 200 4.74 4.25 6.81
CA CYS A 200 4.60 4.87 8.12
C CYS A 200 5.98 4.92 8.78
N ASP A 201 6.17 5.79 9.77
CA ASP A 201 7.37 5.72 10.60
C ASP A 201 7.40 4.37 11.34
N SER A 202 8.45 3.59 11.16
CA SER A 202 8.50 2.20 11.67
C SER A 202 8.51 2.12 13.20
N THR A 203 8.87 3.21 13.89
CA THR A 203 8.93 3.27 15.35
C THR A 203 7.56 3.63 15.95
N SER A 204 6.88 4.60 15.36
CA SER A 204 5.60 5.13 15.85
C SER A 204 4.38 4.57 15.12
N ARG A 205 4.57 3.93 13.97
CA ARG A 205 3.51 3.51 13.03
C ARG A 205 2.62 4.67 12.58
N MET A 206 3.17 5.88 12.58
CA MET A 206 2.47 7.10 12.22
C MET A 206 3.08 7.69 10.95
N PHE A 207 2.30 7.71 9.88
CA PHE A 207 2.55 8.59 8.74
C PHE A 207 2.36 10.05 9.15
N LEU A 208 1.33 10.36 9.96
CA LEU A 208 1.09 11.70 10.48
C LEU A 208 0.96 11.66 12.00
N SER A 209 1.54 12.65 12.67
CA SER A 209 1.23 12.90 14.08
C SER A 209 -0.26 13.24 14.25
N ARG A 210 -0.79 13.02 15.45
CA ARG A 210 -2.20 13.34 15.77
C ARG A 210 -2.57 14.78 15.43
N ASP A 211 -1.69 15.73 15.75
CA ASP A 211 -1.92 17.14 15.47
C ASP A 211 -1.94 17.43 13.95
N LYS A 212 -1.03 16.82 13.19
CA LYS A 212 -1.00 16.99 11.73
C LYS A 212 -2.19 16.31 11.06
N LEU A 213 -2.60 15.13 11.54
CA LEU A 213 -3.81 14.46 11.06
C LEU A 213 -5.05 15.34 11.30
N ARG A 214 -5.18 15.96 12.48
CA ARG A 214 -6.28 16.89 12.78
C ARG A 214 -6.27 18.12 11.87
N GLU A 215 -5.09 18.66 11.57
CA GLU A 215 -4.93 19.78 10.62
C GLU A 215 -5.39 19.39 9.22
N VAL A 216 -4.92 18.23 8.72
CA VAL A 216 -5.17 17.74 7.36
C VAL A 216 -6.64 17.33 7.17
N LEU A 217 -7.24 16.60 8.11
CA LEU A 217 -8.64 16.20 8.00
C LEU A 217 -9.61 17.36 8.25
N GLY A 218 -9.16 18.36 9.03
CA GLY A 218 -10.02 19.37 9.62
C GLY A 218 -10.80 18.85 10.83
N GLN A 219 -11.14 19.74 11.76
CA GLN A 219 -11.73 19.38 13.06
C GLN A 219 -12.99 18.51 12.95
N ALA A 220 -13.88 18.83 12.02
CA ALA A 220 -15.15 18.10 11.87
C ALA A 220 -14.94 16.63 11.46
N ASN A 221 -14.06 16.38 10.50
CA ASN A 221 -13.74 15.03 10.06
C ASN A 221 -12.87 14.28 11.07
N PHE A 222 -11.93 14.98 11.72
CA PHE A 222 -11.11 14.38 12.78
C PHE A 222 -11.98 13.85 13.93
N CYS A 223 -13.03 14.58 14.32
CA CYS A 223 -13.97 14.10 15.34
C CYS A 223 -14.72 12.82 14.92
N LYS A 224 -14.98 12.61 13.62
CA LYS A 224 -15.70 11.41 13.13
C LYS A 224 -14.95 10.11 13.40
N LEU A 225 -13.62 10.17 13.55
CA LEU A 225 -12.78 9.01 13.89
C LEU A 225 -13.08 8.43 15.28
N PHE A 226 -13.70 9.21 16.16
CA PHE A 226 -13.99 8.85 17.55
C PHE A 226 -15.49 8.85 17.86
N SER A 227 -16.31 9.24 16.90
CA SER A 227 -17.76 9.19 17.02
C SER A 227 -18.19 7.75 16.80
N LYS A 228 -18.67 7.08 17.86
CA LYS A 228 -19.37 5.81 17.69
C LYS A 228 -20.57 6.03 16.77
N PRO A 229 -20.90 5.10 15.86
CA PRO A 229 -22.21 5.12 15.23
C PRO A 229 -23.25 5.13 16.36
N GLU A 230 -24.19 6.07 16.31
CA GLU A 230 -25.35 6.01 17.20
C GLU A 230 -25.98 4.64 16.99
N GLU A 231 -25.99 3.80 18.04
CA GLU A 231 -26.85 2.63 18.07
C GLU A 231 -28.25 3.18 17.82
N ASP A 232 -28.79 2.87 16.63
CA ASP A 232 -30.09 3.31 16.20
C ASP A 232 -31.08 2.77 17.24
N GLY A 233 -31.48 3.67 18.14
CA GLY A 233 -32.35 3.40 19.27
C GLY A 233 -33.73 3.10 18.76
N THR A 234 -33.91 1.90 18.20
CA THR A 234 -35.22 1.39 17.84
C THR A 234 -35.80 0.67 19.04
N LYS A 235 -36.49 1.49 19.83
CA LYS A 235 -37.55 1.16 20.78
C LYS A 235 -38.55 0.16 20.18
N HIS A 236 -38.81 -0.97 20.83
CA HIS A 236 -40.00 -1.26 21.65
C HIS A 236 -40.16 -2.75 21.93
#